data_AF-A0A1F2WS92-F1
#
_entry.id   AF-A0A1F2WS92-F1
#
_cell.length_a   1.000
_cell.length_b   1.000
_cell.length_c   1.000
_cell.angle_alpha   90.00
_cell.angle_beta   90.00
_cell.angle_gamma   90.00
#
_symmetry.space_group_name_H-M   'P 1'
#
loop_
_entity.id
_entity.type
_entity.pdbx_description
1 polymer ?
#
loop_
_entity_poly.entity_id
_entity_poly.type
_entity_poly.pdbx_seq_one_letter_code
_entity_poly.pdbx_strand_id
1 'polypeptide(L)'
;MNDHEDRGPLVIKMTLRQASQRLRQEVEAVSQMEALAANLGWDRVAECAGAAKQALRGALTGIEHAVQAAAEVQEEAKRNHVQGHQQGHRHSH
;
A
#
# COMPACT_ATOMS: atom_id res chain seq x y z
N MET A 1 -17.74 -20.08 19.19
CA MET A 1 -16.41 -19.98 18.57
C MET A 1 -16.26 -18.55 18.09
N ASN A 2 -15.14 -17.89 18.41
CA ASN A 2 -15.03 -16.42 18.45
C ASN A 2 -15.25 -15.73 17.09
N ASP A 3 -16.22 -14.82 17.04
CA ASP A 3 -16.38 -13.77 16.01
C ASP A 3 -15.26 -12.69 16.06
N HIS A 4 -14.09 -13.03 16.61
CA HIS A 4 -12.84 -12.30 16.40
C HIS A 4 -12.24 -12.68 15.03
N GLU A 5 -13.11 -12.75 14.02
CA GLU A 5 -12.83 -13.12 12.65
C GLU A 5 -11.78 -12.17 12.05
N ASP A 6 -10.63 -12.75 11.75
CA ASP A 6 -9.62 -12.36 10.77
C ASP A 6 -9.53 -10.87 10.37
N ARG A 7 -9.14 -10.01 11.31
CA ARG A 7 -8.84 -8.59 11.02
C ARG A 7 -7.49 -8.38 10.31
N GLY A 8 -6.72 -9.44 10.07
CA GLY A 8 -5.39 -9.40 9.46
C GLY A 8 -5.34 -8.60 8.15
N PRO A 9 -6.22 -8.90 7.17
CA PRO A 9 -6.27 -8.17 5.90
C PRO A 9 -6.54 -6.68 6.06
N LEU A 10 -7.41 -6.28 7.00
CA LEU A 10 -7.72 -4.88 7.26
C LEU A 10 -6.51 -4.14 7.84
N VAL A 11 -5.83 -4.74 8.82
CA VAL A 11 -4.64 -4.17 9.46
C VAL A 11 -3.53 -3.99 8.43
N ILE A 12 -3.24 -5.02 7.63
CA ILE A 12 -2.23 -4.97 6.57
C ILE A 12 -2.55 -3.84 5.58
N LYS A 13 -3.81 -3.75 5.11
CA LYS A 13 -4.23 -2.70 4.19
C LYS A 13 -4.06 -1.30 4.79
N MET A 14 -4.38 -1.10 6.07
CA MET A 14 -4.19 0.19 6.76
C MET A 14 -2.71 0.54 6.87
N THR A 15 -1.86 -0.40 7.27
CA THR A 15 -0.41 -0.21 7.36
C THR A 15 0.20 0.14 6.01
N LEU A 16 -0.21 -0.55 4.93
CA LEU A 16 0.24 -0.26 3.58
C LEU A 16 -0.18 1.14 3.11
N ARG A 17 -1.40 1.59 3.44
CA ARG A 17 -1.85 2.97 3.16
C ARG A 17 -1.05 4.02 3.93
N GLN A 18 -0.71 3.74 5.18
CA GLN A 18 0.14 4.65 5.95
C GLN A 18 1.56 4.70 5.38
N ALA A 19 2.10 3.56 4.96
CA ALA A 19 3.40 3.48 4.30
C ALA A 19 3.41 4.26 2.97
N SER A 20 2.37 4.13 2.14
CA SER A 20 2.29 4.89 0.88
C SER A 20 2.21 6.40 1.11
N GLN A 21 1.45 6.84 2.13
CA GLN A 21 1.37 8.25 2.48
C GLN A 21 2.72 8.82 2.92
N ARG A 22 3.45 8.09 3.79
CA ARG A 22 4.80 8.48 4.21
C ARG A 22 5.75 8.53 3.02
N LEU A 23 5.71 7.52 2.16
CA LEU A 23 6.60 7.45 1.00
C LEU A 23 6.34 8.59 0.00
N ARG A 24 5.09 9.01 -0.17
CA ARG A 24 4.75 10.20 -0.97
C ARG A 24 5.39 11.47 -0.40
N GLN A 25 5.39 11.63 0.93
CA GLN A 25 6.04 12.76 1.59
C GLN A 25 7.56 12.73 1.40
N GLU A 26 8.18 11.55 1.49
CA GLU A 26 9.62 11.39 1.22
C GLU A 26 9.97 11.71 -0.24
N VAL A 27 9.16 11.27 -1.21
CA VAL A 27 9.34 11.62 -2.63
C VAL A 27 9.34 13.13 -2.83
N GLU A 28 8.42 13.84 -2.18
CA GLU A 28 8.34 15.31 -2.25
C GLU A 28 9.57 15.96 -1.62
N ALA A 29 9.99 15.51 -0.44
CA ALA A 29 11.19 16.03 0.23
C ALA A 29 12.46 15.83 -0.63
N VAL A 30 12.64 14.65 -1.22
CA VAL A 30 13.77 14.37 -2.13
C VAL A 30 13.69 15.23 -3.39
N SER A 31 12.49 15.48 -3.92
CA SER A 31 12.30 16.36 -5.07
C SER A 31 12.75 17.80 -4.78
N GLN A 32 12.48 18.31 -3.57
CA GLN A 32 12.93 19.64 -3.15
C GLN A 32 14.45 19.69 -2.98
N MET A 33 15.06 18.64 -2.42
CA MET A 33 16.51 18.54 -2.27
C MET A 33 17.23 18.45 -3.61
N GLU A 34 16.68 17.69 -4.57
CA GLU A 34 17.17 17.62 -5.95
C GLU A 34 17.15 19.00 -6.62
N ALA A 35 16.03 19.72 -6.52
CA ALA A 35 15.90 21.05 -7.09
C ALA A 35 16.90 22.05 -6.46
N LEU A 36 17.07 21.99 -5.14
CA LEU A 36 18.04 22.83 -4.43
C LEU A 36 19.49 22.51 -4.88
N ALA A 37 19.85 21.23 -4.95
CA ALA A 37 21.17 20.81 -5.41
C ALA A 37 21.45 21.27 -6.84
N ALA A 38 20.46 21.17 -7.73
CA ALA A 38 20.57 21.66 -9.11
C ALA A 38 20.79 23.18 -9.15
N ASN A 39 20.04 23.96 -8.37
CA ASN A 39 20.19 25.42 -8.31
C ASN A 39 21.55 25.87 -7.76
N LEU A 40 22.20 25.06 -6.92
CA LEU A 40 23.52 25.31 -6.37
C LEU A 40 24.66 24.81 -7.28
N GLY A 41 24.35 24.17 -8.41
CA GLY A 41 25.34 23.57 -9.30
C GLY A 41 26.01 22.33 -8.71
N TRP A 42 25.35 21.64 -7.78
CA TRP A 42 25.85 20.40 -7.17
C TRP A 42 25.36 19.19 -7.99
N ASP A 43 25.81 19.11 -9.24
CA ASP A 43 25.26 18.18 -10.25
C ASP A 43 25.23 16.74 -9.76
N ARG A 44 26.33 16.25 -9.17
CA ARG A 44 26.40 14.88 -8.63
C ARG A 44 25.37 14.62 -7.53
N VAL A 45 25.09 15.62 -6.68
CA VAL A 45 24.09 15.50 -5.61
C VAL A 45 22.68 15.48 -6.22
N ALA A 46 22.42 16.34 -7.20
CA ALA A 46 21.14 16.38 -7.91
C ALA A 46 20.87 15.07 -8.65
N GLU A 47 21.87 14.49 -9.32
CA GLU A 47 21.77 13.18 -9.98
C GLU A 47 21.44 12.06 -8.99
N CYS A 48 22.18 11.98 -7.88
CA CYS A 48 21.90 11.00 -6.83
C CYS A 48 20.51 11.17 -6.22
N ALA A 49 20.08 12.40 -5.95
CA ALA A 49 18.74 12.69 -5.44
C ALA A 49 17.65 12.31 -6.45
N GLY A 50 17.87 12.58 -7.74
CA GLY A 50 16.98 12.17 -8.82
C GLY A 50 16.84 10.65 -8.92
N ALA A 51 17.95 9.91 -8.81
CA ALA A 51 17.92 8.45 -8.78
C ALA A 51 17.15 7.92 -7.56
N ALA A 52 17.38 8.50 -6.37
CA ALA A 52 16.65 8.14 -5.15
C ALA A 52 15.14 8.42 -5.30
N LYS A 53 14.76 9.58 -5.86
CA LYS A 53 13.37 9.95 -6.14
C LYS A 53 12.69 8.90 -7.04
N GLN A 54 13.37 8.41 -8.08
CA GLN A 54 12.81 7.40 -8.97
C GLN A 54 12.66 6.04 -8.26
N ALA A 55 13.64 5.63 -7.45
CA ALA A 55 13.53 4.42 -6.64
C ALA A 55 12.35 4.47 -5.67
N LEU A 56 12.15 5.61 -4.98
CA LEU A 56 11.03 5.82 -4.08
C LEU A 56 9.68 5.78 -4.81
N ARG A 57 9.58 6.34 -6.02
CA ARG A 57 8.39 6.24 -6.88
C ARG A 57 8.09 4.80 -7.27
N GLY A 58 9.12 4.02 -7.65
CA GLY A 58 8.95 2.60 -7.94
C GLY A 58 8.45 1.80 -6.74
N ALA A 59 9.00 2.06 -5.55
CA ALA A 59 8.52 1.46 -4.31
C ALA A 59 7.07 1.85 -3.99
N LEU A 60 6.67 3.11 -4.24
CA LEU A 60 5.30 3.58 -4.04
C LEU A 60 4.31 2.80 -4.91
N THR A 61 4.61 2.62 -6.20
CA THR A 61 3.79 1.80 -7.10
C THR A 61 3.64 0.37 -6.57
N GLY A 62 4.73 -0.22 -6.06
CA GLY A 62 4.69 -1.56 -5.46
C GLY A 62 3.77 -1.65 -4.23
N ILE A 63 3.81 -0.63 -3.36
CA ILE A 63 2.92 -0.54 -2.19
C ILE A 63 1.46 -0.36 -2.63
N GLU A 64 1.20 0.47 -3.63
CA GLU A 64 -0.16 0.68 -4.17
C GLU A 64 -0.74 -0.61 -4.76
N HIS A 65 0.06 -1.39 -5.48
CA HIS A 65 -0.35 -2.73 -5.92
C HIS A 65 -0.62 -3.68 -4.74
N ALA A 66 0.19 -3.64 -3.69
CA ALA A 66 -0.04 -4.44 -2.48
C ALA A 66 -1.34 -4.04 -1.76
N VAL A 67 -1.67 -2.74 -1.72
CA VAL A 67 -2.96 -2.26 -1.17
C VAL A 67 -4.13 -2.82 -1.99
N GLN A 68 -4.00 -2.82 -3.32
CA GLN A 68 -5.03 -3.35 -4.22
C GLN A 68 -5.22 -4.86 -4.01
N ALA A 69 -4.13 -5.64 -3.97
CA ALA A 69 -4.19 -7.07 -3.69
C ALA A 69 -4.82 -7.38 -2.32
N ALA A 70 -4.48 -6.59 -1.27
CA ALA A 70 -5.10 -6.74 0.04
C ALA A 70 -6.61 -6.43 0.03
N ALA A 71 -7.07 -5.52 -0.83
CA ALA A 71 -8.49 -5.24 -1.01
C ALA A 71 -9.22 -6.40 -1.71
N GLU A 72 -8.60 -6.99 -2.73
CA GLU A 72 -9.14 -8.15 -3.45
C GLU A 72 -9.33 -9.37 -2.54
N VAL A 73 -8.30 -9.70 -1.73
CA VAL A 73 -8.37 -10.78 -0.73
C VAL A 73 -9.50 -10.52 0.28
N GLN A 74 -9.67 -9.27 0.72
CA GLN A 74 -10.75 -8.92 1.65
C GLN A 74 -12.14 -9.09 1.02
N GLU A 75 -12.31 -8.73 -0.24
CA GLU A 75 -13.59 -8.92 -0.95
C GLU A 75 -13.88 -10.39 -1.22
N GLU A 76 -12.87 -11.19 -1.55
CA GLU A 76 -13.02 -12.65 -1.71
C GLU A 76 -13.42 -13.31 -0.39
N ALA A 77 -12.78 -12.95 0.73
CA ALA A 77 -13.14 -13.44 2.06
C ALA A 77 -14.61 -13.14 2.41
N LYS A 78 -15.09 -11.92 2.10
CA LYS A 78 -16.50 -11.55 2.29
C LYS A 78 -17.45 -12.40 1.45
N ARG A 79 -17.13 -12.63 0.17
CA ARG A 79 -17.98 -13.44 -0.73
C ARG A 79 -18.09 -14.89 -0.24
N ASN A 80 -16.98 -15.48 0.17
CA ASN A 80 -16.94 -16.85 0.66
C ASN A 80 -17.73 -17.02 1.97
N HIS A 81 -17.66 -16.04 2.88
CA HIS A 81 -18.44 -16.03 4.10
C HIS A 81 -19.96 -15.96 3.82
N VAL A 82 -20.41 -15.11 2.88
CA VAL A 82 -21.83 -15.02 2.50
C VAL A 82 -22.35 -16.31 1.87
N GLN A 83 -21.55 -17.00 1.05
CA GLN A 83 -21.94 -18.27 0.44
C GLN A 83 -22.00 -19.43 1.45
N GLY A 84 -21.11 -19.43 2.45
CA GLY A 84 -21.13 -20.41 3.54
C GLY A 84 -22.43 -20.38 4.36
N HIS A 85 -22.94 -19.19 4.66
CA HIS A 85 -24.23 -19.03 5.35
C HIS A 85 -25.42 -19.48 4.50
N GLN A 86 -25.40 -19.26 3.18
CA GLN A 86 -26.49 -19.71 2.30
C GLN A 86 -26.58 -21.23 2.16
N GLN A 87 -25.47 -21.95 2.21
CA GLN A 87 -25.48 -23.43 2.18
C GLN A 87 -25.80 -24.03 3.55
N GLY A 88 -25.37 -23.41 4.66
CA GLY A 88 -25.68 -23.87 6.02
C GLY A 88 -27.18 -23.85 6.36
N HIS A 89 -27.95 -22.93 5.79
CA HIS A 89 -29.41 -22.85 5.98
C HIS A 89 -30.23 -23.80 5.11
N ARG A 90 -29.62 -24.54 4.18
CA ARG A 90 -30.33 -25.47 3.29
C ARG A 90 -30.37 -26.92 3.79
N HIS A 91 -29.60 -27.27 4.81
CA HIS A 91 -29.50 -28.64 5.32
C HIS A 91 -30.15 -28.86 6.70
N SER A 92 -30.89 -27.87 7.21
CA SER A 92 -31.56 -27.91 8.51
C SER A 92 -33.08 -28.13 8.46
N HIS A 93 -33.57 -28.79 7.41
CA HIS A 93 -34.97 -29.22 7.31
C HIS A 93 -35.09 -30.73 7.10
#